data_AF-A0A064C8P9-F1
#
_entry.id   AF-A0A064C8P9-F1
#
_cell.length_a   1.000
_cell.length_b   1.000
_cell.length_c   1.000
_cell.angle_alpha   90.00
_cell.angle_beta   90.00
_cell.angle_gamma   90.00
#
_symmetry.space_group_name_H-M   'P 1'
#
loop_
_entity.id
_entity.type
_entity.pdbx_description
1 polymer ?
#
loop_
_entity_poly.entity_id
_entity_poly.type
_entity_poly.pdbx_seq_one_letter_code
_entity_poly.pdbx_strand_id
1 'polypeptide(L)' 'MNGSVRFDAVLVVTLPPVVVASGSAAADPIWQDVINIPARNRVTVRVAFDDFPGRTVYHCHILDHEDAGMMGVVEAR' A
#
# COMPACT_ATOMS: atom_id res chain seq x y z
N MET A 1 7.61 -12.01 11.66
CA MET A 1 7.08 -10.65 11.89
C MET A 1 5.76 -10.53 11.14
N ASN A 2 4.65 -10.95 11.75
CA ASN A 2 3.32 -10.90 11.13
C ASN A 2 2.60 -9.64 11.62
N GLY A 3 2.90 -8.50 10.99
CA GLY A 3 2.19 -7.24 11.22
C GLY A 3 1.07 -7.09 10.20
N SER A 4 -0.17 -7.36 10.59
CA SER A 4 -1.32 -7.08 9.74
C SER A 4 -1.79 -5.65 10.03
N VAL A 5 -1.41 -4.70 9.19
CA VAL A 5 -1.95 -3.33 9.28
C VAL A 5 -3.41 -3.38 8.79
N ARG A 6 -4.33 -2.80 9.55
CA ARG A 6 -5.74 -2.61 9.16
C ARG A 6 -5.83 -1.22 8.55
N PHE A 7 -6.14 -1.14 7.26
CA PHE A 7 -6.29 0.12 6.54
C PHE A 7 -7.78 0.30 6.20
N ASP A 8 -8.36 1.42 6.64
CA ASP A 8 -9.64 1.93 6.17
C ASP A 8 -9.40 3.07 5.14
N ALA A 9 -8.43 2.91 4.22
CA ALA A 9 -7.73 4.03 3.57
C ALA A 9 -7.35 3.83 2.10
N VAL A 10 -7.35 4.92 1.32
CA VAL A 10 -6.72 4.96 -0.02
C VAL A 10 -5.21 4.91 0.15
N LEU A 11 -4.53 3.84 -0.24
CA LEU A 11 -3.08 3.70 -0.07
C LEU A 11 -2.33 4.24 -1.29
N VAL A 12 -1.35 5.11 -1.04
CA VAL A 12 -0.37 5.57 -2.02
C VAL A 12 1.01 5.07 -1.60
N VAL A 13 1.80 4.60 -2.56
CA VAL A 13 3.23 4.31 -2.39
C VAL A 13 4.00 5.14 -3.41
N THR A 14 5.14 5.73 -3.03
CA THR A 14 5.93 6.59 -3.94
C THR A 14 6.66 5.83 -5.06
N LEU A 15 6.45 4.52 -5.16
CA LEU A 15 7.01 3.63 -6.18
C LEU A 15 5.87 2.87 -6.84
N PRO A 16 5.96 2.53 -8.15
CA PRO A 16 4.93 1.77 -8.83
C PRO A 16 4.80 0.40 -8.14
N PRO A 17 3.64 0.08 -7.55
CA PRO A 17 3.39 -1.21 -6.95
C PRO A 17 2.43 -2.04 -7.81
N VAL A 18 2.54 -3.36 -7.67
CA VAL A 18 1.56 -4.32 -8.20
C VAL A 18 0.55 -4.64 -7.11
N VAL A 19 -0.72 -4.51 -7.44
CA VAL A 19 -1.84 -4.82 -6.54
C VAL A 19 -2.31 -6.25 -6.76
N VAL A 20 -2.47 -6.98 -5.67
CA VAL A 20 -3.08 -8.31 -5.64
C VAL A 20 -4.25 -8.28 -4.65
N ALA A 21 -5.47 -8.30 -5.17
CA ALA A 21 -6.67 -8.33 -4.33
C ALA A 21 -6.72 -9.66 -3.54
N SER A 22 -6.73 -9.58 -2.22
CA SER A 22 -6.84 -10.76 -1.36
C SER A 22 -8.31 -11.17 -1.21
N GLY A 23 -8.72 -12.24 -1.88
CA GLY A 23 -10.01 -12.89 -1.61
C GLY A 23 -10.71 -13.57 -2.80
N SER A 24 -10.35 -13.22 -4.03
CA SER A 24 -10.89 -13.86 -5.23
C SER A 24 -9.74 -14.37 -6.09
N ALA A 25 -9.65 -15.69 -6.25
CA ALA A 25 -8.77 -16.29 -7.24
C ALA A 25 -9.06 -15.64 -8.61
N ALA A 26 -8.01 -15.21 -9.31
CA ALA A 26 -8.04 -14.69 -10.68
C ALA A 26 -8.41 -13.20 -10.90
N ALA A 27 -7.94 -12.27 -10.06
CA ALA A 27 -7.67 -10.93 -10.57
C ALA A 27 -6.22 -10.89 -11.09
N ASP A 28 -6.04 -10.51 -12.36
CA ASP A 28 -4.71 -10.25 -12.89
C ASP A 28 -4.05 -9.14 -12.06
N PRO A 29 -2.76 -9.26 -11.72
CA PRO A 29 -2.06 -8.22 -11.00
C PRO A 29 -2.06 -6.94 -11.83
N ILE A 30 -2.47 -5.83 -11.22
CA ILE A 30 -2.51 -4.51 -11.86
C ILE A 30 -1.47 -3.59 -11.25
N TRP A 31 -0.81 -2.80 -12.08
CA TRP A 31 0.10 -1.73 -11.64
C TRP A 31 -0.73 -0.49 -11.31
N GLN A 32 -0.63 0.00 -10.07
CA GLN A 32 -1.37 1.19 -9.62
C GLN A 32 -0.62 1.93 -8.53
N ASP A 33 -0.42 3.23 -8.69
CA ASP A 33 0.13 4.13 -7.66
C ASP A 33 -0.82 4.33 -6.47
N VAL A 34 -2.13 4.34 -6.72
CA VAL A 34 -3.19 4.63 -5.74
C VAL A 34 -4.23 3.51 -5.72
N ILE A 35 -4.54 3.00 -4.51
CA ILE A 35 -5.47 1.87 -4.32
C ILE A 35 -6.55 2.25 -3.33
N ASN A 36 -7.82 2.14 -3.72
CA ASN A 36 -8.93 2.29 -2.79
C ASN A 36 -9.09 1.02 -1.94
N ILE A 37 -8.95 1.14 -0.62
CA ILE A 37 -9.20 0.04 0.33
C ILE A 37 -10.48 0.38 1.11
N PRO A 38 -11.61 -0.27 0.82
CA PRO A 38 -12.83 -0.02 1.57
C PRO A 38 -12.64 -0.43 3.03
N ALA A 39 -13.37 0.22 3.93
CA ALA A 39 -13.26 -0.04 5.36
C ALA A 39 -13.35 -1.54 5.69
N ARG A 40 -12.50 -2.00 6.61
CA ARG A 40 -12.39 -3.38 7.08
C ARG A 40 -12.00 -4.41 6.01
N ASN A 41 -11.55 -3.98 4.83
CA ASN A 41 -10.98 -4.88 3.83
C ASN A 41 -9.47 -5.00 3.96
N ARG A 42 -8.91 -5.93 3.19
CA ARG A 42 -7.48 -6.15 3.07
C ARG A 42 -7.12 -6.29 1.59
N VAL A 43 -6.04 -5.65 1.21
CA VAL A 43 -5.38 -5.85 -0.08
C VAL A 43 -3.94 -6.30 0.16
N THR A 44 -3.37 -7.06 -0.78
CA THR A 44 -1.95 -7.40 -0.76
C THR A 44 -1.27 -6.58 -1.85
N VAL A 45 -0.24 -5.83 -1.49
CA VAL A 45 0.54 -5.01 -2.42
C VAL A 45 1.94 -5.58 -2.52
N ARG A 46 2.47 -5.67 -3.74
CA ARG A 46 3.83 -6.12 -4.03
C ARG A 46 4.58 -4.97 -4.68
N VAL A 47 5.73 -4.62 -4.13
CA VAL A 47 6.59 -3.55 -4.65
C VAL A 47 7.95 -4.14 -4.94
N ALA A 48 8.47 -3.89 -6.15
CA ALA A 48 9.85 -4.23 -6.49
C ALA A 48 10.74 -3.05 -6.04
N PHE A 49 11.52 -3.27 -4.98
CA PHE A 49 12.41 -2.24 -4.43
C PHE A 49 13.82 -2.27 -5.03
N ASP A 50 14.12 -3.20 -5.94
CA ASP A 50 15.46 -3.44 -6.48
C ASP A 50 16.08 -2.16 -7.08
N ASP A 51 15.26 -1.35 -7.76
CA ASP A 51 15.69 -0.10 -8.41
C ASP A 51 15.63 1.13 -7.47
N PHE A 52 15.08 0.96 -6.26
CA PHE A 52 14.74 2.07 -5.36
C PHE A 52 15.14 1.77 -3.90
N PRO A 53 16.45 1.65 -3.60
CA PRO A 53 16.92 1.42 -2.25
C PRO A 53 16.69 2.63 -1.34
N GLY A 54 16.56 2.38 -0.03
CA GLY A 54 16.40 3.43 0.98
C GLY A 54 14.98 3.56 1.52
N ARG A 55 14.61 4.77 1.96
CA ARG A 55 13.34 5.03 2.64
C ARG A 55 12.26 5.44 1.64
N THR A 56 11.17 4.69 1.64
CA THR A 56 9.95 4.93 0.85
C THR A 56 8.80 5.20 1.81
N VAL A 57 7.90 6.11 1.46
CA VAL A 57 6.70 6.37 2.28
C VAL A 57 5.48 5.68 1.68
N TYR A 58 4.56 5.29 2.55
CA TYR A 58 3.20 4.95 2.18
C TYR A 58 2.26 5.78 3.04
N HIS A 59 1.20 6.33 2.45
CA HIS A 59 0.25 7.16 3.18
C HIS A 59 -1.17 7.03 2.65
N CYS A 60 -2.13 7.54 3.42
CA CYS A 60 -3.48 7.72 2.90
C CYS A 60 -3.53 8.92 1.96
N HIS A 61 -4.11 8.80 0.76
CA HIS A 61 -4.28 9.98 -0.11
C HIS A 61 -5.35 10.98 0.37
N ILE A 62 -6.06 10.65 1.46
CA ILE A 62 -6.98 11.56 2.14
C ILE A 62 -6.14 12.35 3.14
N LEU A 63 -5.94 13.65 2.90
CA LEU A 63 -5.02 14.47 3.68
C LEU A 63 -5.34 14.49 5.19
N ASP A 64 -6.62 14.60 5.55
CA ASP A 64 -7.04 14.55 6.96
C ASP A 64 -6.65 13.24 7.64
N HIS A 65 -6.60 12.14 6.89
CA HIS A 65 -6.20 10.82 7.38
C HIS A 65 -4.68 10.69 7.48
N GLU A 66 -3.96 11.21 6.48
CA GLU A 66 -2.50 11.30 6.48
C GLU A 66 -2.00 12.08 7.70
N ASP A 67 -2.53 13.29 7.91
CA ASP A 67 -2.19 14.16 9.04
C ASP A 67 -2.59 13.55 10.39
N ALA A 68 -3.66 12.74 10.41
CA ALA A 68 -4.08 11.97 11.59
C ALA A 68 -3.21 10.73 11.87
N GLY A 69 -2.14 10.51 11.10
CA GLY A 69 -1.13 9.48 11.36
C GLY A 69 -1.20 8.26 10.43
N MET A 70 -1.95 8.32 9.32
CA MET A 70 -1.93 7.27 8.30
C MET A 70 -0.78 7.43 7.29
N MET A 71 0.40 7.80 7.78
CA MET A 71 1.67 7.81 7.03
C MET A 71 2.67 6.89 7.71
N GLY A 72 3.36 6.07 6.93
CA GLY A 72 4.42 5.19 7.39
C GLY A 72 5.61 5.16 6.45
N VAL A 73 6.75 4.72 6.97
CA VAL A 73 8.00 4.55 6.21
C VAL A 73 8.30 3.06 6.08
N VAL A 74 8.72 2.65 4.89
CA VAL A 74 9.35 1.37 4.60
C VAL A 74 10.82 1.63 4.27
N GLU A 75 11.72 0.88 4.90
CA GLU A 75 13.14 0.90 4.56
C GLU A 75 13.45 -0.34 3.72
N ALA A 76 13.73 -0.13 2.43
CA ALA A 76 14.19 -1.16 1.52
C ALA A 76 15.72 -1.22 1.52
N ARG A 77 16.27 -2.43 1.60
CA ARG A 77 17.70 -2.72 1.61
C ARG A 77 18.02 -3.84 0.65
#